data_AF-A0A935P3K0-F1
#
_entry.id   AF-A0A935P3K0-F1
#
_cell.length_a   1.000
_cell.length_b   1.000
_cell.length_c   1.000
_cell.angle_alpha   90.00
_cell.angle_beta   90.00
_cell.angle_gamma   90.00
#
_symmetry.space_group_name_H-M   'P 1'
#
loop_
_entity.id
_entity.type
_entity.pdbx_description
1 polymer ?
#
loop_
_entity_poly.entity_id
_entity_poly.type
_entity_poly.pdbx_seq_one_letter_code
_entity_poly.pdbx_strand_id
1 'polypeptide(L)'
;MTAFLLVGAAASDPALQDARAMLRGRGEVSGPDAPRSGVDIVVASLPAGTRAVPKDLAELARSAGAWGLLLWIHEPMVRPVTALGEGNVVLASPTSRQHVLSALDLLLGAPVTGAGRQALHRHFWAAWALGAESSPFFAMHSDSLGATLVHAATTPRPPSARPDCPAKLANQAINQAQTDSRRGSLLREALGDDALVAHLSPDGGHWLVYWPKALAPLWLYSPLRMPARWSVSATLANSGVPMVRMPAFPGDLLVAASIAEQDIPQLLTALPLGALDVLRTLENLTRRSMDWGFVVEVR
;
A
#
# COMPACT_ATOMS: atom_id res chain seq x y z
N MET A 1 -24.33 6.33 -8.48
CA MET A 1 -24.05 7.64 -9.11
C MET A 1 -23.12 8.41 -8.19
N THR A 2 -21.90 8.72 -8.65
CA THR A 2 -20.87 9.46 -7.91
C THR A 2 -21.02 10.93 -8.31
N ALA A 3 -21.44 11.80 -7.39
CA ALA A 3 -21.51 13.22 -7.65
C ALA A 3 -20.16 13.86 -7.33
N PHE A 4 -19.75 14.82 -8.16
CA PHE A 4 -18.49 15.53 -8.00
C PHE A 4 -18.77 16.98 -7.69
N LEU A 5 -18.30 17.47 -6.55
CA LEU A 5 -18.42 18.87 -6.16
C LEU A 5 -17.04 19.52 -6.23
N LEU A 6 -16.85 20.42 -7.19
CA LEU A 6 -15.64 21.23 -7.29
C LEU A 6 -15.82 22.48 -6.44
N VAL A 7 -14.96 22.67 -5.43
CA VAL A 7 -15.01 23.84 -4.54
C VAL A 7 -13.65 24.54 -4.57
N GLY A 8 -13.58 25.74 -5.15
CA GLY A 8 -12.38 26.58 -5.11
C GLY A 8 -12.21 27.55 -6.28
N ALA A 9 -11.31 28.51 -6.12
CA ALA A 9 -11.01 29.63 -7.03
C ALA A 9 -10.34 29.24 -8.37
N ALA A 10 -10.37 27.96 -8.74
CA ALA A 10 -9.56 27.34 -9.80
C ALA A 10 -10.38 26.86 -11.02
N ALA A 11 -11.49 27.53 -11.34
CA ALA A 11 -12.30 27.20 -12.52
C ALA A 11 -11.52 27.33 -13.86
N SER A 12 -10.38 28.02 -13.84
CA SER A 12 -9.48 28.28 -14.96
C SER A 12 -8.20 27.44 -14.98
N ASP A 13 -7.99 26.52 -14.03
CA ASP A 13 -6.79 25.66 -14.04
C ASP A 13 -6.95 24.53 -15.11
N PRO A 14 -6.07 24.46 -16.13
CA PRO A 14 -6.17 23.48 -17.21
C PRO A 14 -6.18 22.03 -16.72
N ALA A 15 -5.45 21.71 -15.66
CA ALA A 15 -5.38 20.34 -15.16
C ALA A 15 -6.66 19.96 -14.41
N LEU A 16 -7.33 20.92 -13.75
CA LEU A 16 -8.67 20.73 -13.20
C LEU A 16 -9.72 20.56 -14.30
N GLN A 17 -9.56 21.25 -15.44
CA GLN A 17 -10.42 21.04 -16.61
C GLN A 17 -10.21 19.66 -17.24
N ASP A 18 -8.97 19.17 -17.32
CA ASP A 18 -8.65 17.81 -17.77
C ASP A 18 -9.22 16.75 -16.81
N ALA A 19 -9.06 16.94 -15.50
CA ALA A 19 -9.66 16.07 -14.50
C ALA A 19 -11.20 16.04 -14.63
N ARG A 20 -11.82 17.21 -14.86
CA ARG A 20 -13.27 17.34 -15.11
C ARG A 20 -13.71 16.61 -16.37
N ALA A 21 -12.96 16.72 -17.47
CA ALA A 21 -13.26 16.02 -18.71
C ALA A 21 -13.13 14.49 -18.53
N MET A 22 -12.12 14.04 -17.78
CA MET A 22 -11.87 12.62 -17.49
C MET A 22 -12.94 12.01 -16.59
N LEU A 23 -13.41 12.74 -15.59
CA LEU A 23 -14.47 12.29 -14.69
C LEU A 23 -15.83 12.21 -15.39
N ARG A 24 -16.13 13.14 -16.31
CA ARG A 24 -17.32 13.08 -17.17
C ARG A 24 -17.30 11.86 -18.10
N GLY A 25 -16.15 11.52 -18.67
CA GLY A 25 -16.00 10.33 -19.52
C GLY A 25 -16.17 8.98 -18.80
N ARG A 26 -16.07 8.96 -17.45
CA ARG A 26 -16.31 7.78 -16.62
C ARG A 26 -17.76 7.65 -16.12
N GLY A 27 -18.62 8.64 -16.38
CA GLY A 27 -19.99 8.68 -15.85
C GLY A 27 -21.02 9.21 -16.85
N GLU A 28 -21.51 8.34 -17.74
CA GLU A 28 -22.85 8.45 -18.35
C GLU A 28 -23.54 7.09 -18.04
N VAL A 29 -24.75 6.99 -17.47
CA VAL A 29 -26.04 7.60 -17.84
C VAL A 29 -26.98 7.65 -16.61
N SER A 30 -27.80 8.71 -16.51
CA SER A 30 -29.27 8.69 -16.27
C SER A 30 -29.79 9.65 -15.19
N GLY A 31 -30.69 10.53 -15.65
CA GLY A 31 -32.00 10.88 -15.05
C GLY A 31 -32.07 11.42 -13.61
N PRO A 32 -32.99 12.37 -13.32
CA PRO A 32 -33.15 12.97 -11.99
C PRO A 32 -33.53 11.99 -10.85
N ASP A 33 -33.86 10.73 -11.15
CA ASP A 33 -34.43 9.77 -10.18
C ASP A 33 -33.58 8.50 -9.92
N ALA A 34 -32.30 8.47 -10.27
CA ALA A 34 -31.44 7.32 -9.97
C ALA A 34 -30.91 7.35 -8.50
N PRO A 35 -30.99 6.24 -7.73
CA PRO A 35 -30.49 6.19 -6.36
C PRO A 35 -28.97 6.43 -6.29
N ARG A 36 -28.56 7.37 -5.42
CA ARG A 36 -27.16 7.78 -5.20
C ARG A 36 -26.41 6.73 -4.37
N SER A 37 -25.83 5.73 -5.02
CA SER A 37 -25.00 4.70 -4.39
C SER A 37 -23.47 4.93 -4.52
N GLY A 38 -23.01 6.16 -4.81
CA GLY A 38 -21.60 6.45 -5.06
C GLY A 38 -20.97 7.36 -3.99
N VAL A 39 -19.68 7.18 -3.74
CA VAL A 39 -18.85 8.13 -2.96
C VAL A 39 -18.83 9.47 -3.69
N ASP A 40 -19.26 10.56 -3.07
CA ASP A 40 -19.14 11.87 -3.71
C ASP A 40 -17.71 12.39 -3.55
N ILE A 41 -17.06 12.82 -4.63
CA ILE A 41 -15.69 13.34 -4.56
C ILE A 41 -15.69 14.86 -4.63
N VAL A 42 -15.14 15.48 -3.59
CA VAL A 42 -14.83 16.90 -3.55
C VAL A 42 -13.40 17.11 -4.02
N VAL A 43 -13.21 17.94 -5.03
CA VAL A 43 -11.86 18.35 -5.46
C VAL A 43 -11.65 19.81 -5.09
N ALA A 44 -10.61 20.09 -4.31
CA ALA A 44 -10.27 21.44 -3.86
C ALA A 44 -8.78 21.72 -4.08
N SER A 45 -8.45 22.95 -4.47
CA SER A 45 -7.06 23.42 -4.58
C SER A 45 -6.59 24.06 -3.28
N LEU A 46 -5.37 23.72 -2.86
CA LEU A 46 -4.68 24.36 -1.76
C LEU A 46 -3.77 25.48 -2.32
N PRO A 47 -3.87 26.71 -1.81
CA PRO A 47 -2.96 27.79 -2.18
C PRO A 47 -1.49 27.43 -1.96
N ALA A 48 -0.59 28.04 -2.75
CA ALA A 48 0.84 27.96 -2.47
C ALA A 48 1.15 28.43 -1.02
N GLY A 49 2.11 27.78 -0.37
CA GLY A 49 2.50 27.99 1.01
C GLY A 49 1.61 27.29 2.05
N THR A 50 0.56 26.59 1.63
CA THR A 50 -0.36 25.89 2.55
C THR A 50 0.31 24.64 3.13
N ARG A 51 0.63 24.69 4.43
CA ARG A 51 1.29 23.57 5.14
C ARG A 51 0.35 22.67 5.94
N ALA A 52 -0.94 23.01 5.98
CA ALA A 52 -1.96 22.27 6.72
C ALA A 52 -3.26 22.21 5.92
N VAL A 53 -4.02 21.13 6.06
CA VAL A 53 -5.37 21.03 5.49
C VAL A 53 -6.25 22.11 6.14
N PRO A 54 -6.91 22.97 5.35
CA PRO A 54 -7.84 23.96 5.87
C PRO A 54 -8.89 23.33 6.79
N LYS A 55 -9.16 23.97 7.94
CA LYS A 55 -10.00 23.40 9.01
C LYS A 55 -11.42 23.11 8.53
N ASP A 56 -11.97 23.99 7.71
CA ASP A 56 -13.25 23.88 7.02
C ASP A 56 -13.31 22.63 6.12
N LEU A 57 -12.27 22.36 5.35
CA LEU A 57 -12.18 21.15 4.52
C LEU A 57 -12.03 19.88 5.37
N ALA A 58 -11.28 19.96 6.47
CA ALA A 58 -11.14 18.86 7.42
C ALA A 58 -12.42 18.58 8.20
N GLU A 59 -13.22 19.60 8.50
CA GLU A 59 -14.55 19.49 9.12
C GLU A 59 -15.56 18.93 8.12
N LEU A 60 -15.52 19.40 6.87
CA LEU A 60 -16.34 18.88 5.78
C LEU A 60 -16.08 17.38 5.59
N ALA A 61 -14.81 16.96 5.45
CA ALA A 61 -14.44 15.56 5.30
C ALA A 61 -14.92 14.68 6.47
N ARG A 62 -14.83 15.20 7.71
CA ARG A 62 -15.33 14.49 8.91
C ARG A 62 -16.85 14.39 8.96
N SER A 63 -17.56 15.45 8.54
CA SER A 63 -19.02 15.52 8.60
C SER A 63 -19.71 14.72 7.50
N ALA A 64 -19.03 14.51 6.37
CA ALA A 64 -19.67 14.00 5.17
C ALA A 64 -19.75 12.46 5.08
N GLY A 65 -19.07 11.72 5.95
CA GLY A 65 -19.19 10.26 6.15
C GLY A 65 -18.76 9.36 4.98
N ALA A 66 -19.19 9.64 3.75
CA ALA A 66 -18.99 8.86 2.54
C ALA A 66 -18.43 9.70 1.37
N TRP A 67 -17.75 10.81 1.67
CA TRP A 67 -17.13 11.66 0.66
C TRP A 67 -15.64 11.42 0.57
N GLY A 68 -15.12 11.41 -0.65
CA GLY A 68 -13.69 11.48 -0.93
C GLY A 68 -13.27 12.93 -1.16
N LEU A 69 -12.21 13.41 -0.52
CA LEU A 69 -11.69 14.76 -0.66
C LEU A 69 -10.33 14.72 -1.34
N LEU A 70 -10.25 15.13 -2.60
CA LEU A 70 -9.01 15.30 -3.34
C LEU A 70 -8.50 16.74 -3.13
N LEU A 71 -7.42 16.89 -2.37
CA LEU A 71 -6.77 18.18 -2.16
C LEU A 71 -5.57 18.32 -3.09
N TRP A 72 -5.62 19.36 -3.90
CA TRP A 72 -4.71 19.60 -4.99
C TRP A 72 -3.62 20.59 -4.55
N ILE A 73 -2.37 20.15 -4.58
CA ILE A 73 -1.23 20.93 -4.05
C ILE A 73 -0.37 21.43 -5.21
N HIS A 74 -0.21 22.75 -5.30
CA HIS A 74 0.55 23.41 -6.38
C HIS A 74 2.05 23.51 -6.12
N GLU A 75 2.50 23.25 -4.89
CA GLU A 75 3.93 23.22 -4.57
C GLU A 75 4.51 21.81 -4.74
N PRO A 76 5.77 21.70 -5.22
CA PRO A 76 6.44 20.42 -5.36
C PRO A 76 6.71 19.83 -3.97
N MET A 77 5.78 18.99 -3.51
CA MET A 77 6.10 18.00 -2.50
C MET A 77 6.89 16.89 -3.16
N VAL A 78 7.94 16.41 -2.51
CA VAL A 78 8.86 15.39 -3.08
C VAL A 78 8.08 14.17 -3.57
N ARG A 79 6.93 13.82 -2.96
CA ARG A 79 5.86 12.94 -3.51
C ARG A 79 4.52 13.18 -2.80
N PRO A 80 3.42 13.59 -3.47
CA PRO A 80 2.14 13.78 -2.81
C PRO A 80 1.06 12.91 -3.45
N VAL A 81 0.94 11.68 -2.97
CA VAL A 81 -0.32 10.94 -2.94
C VAL A 81 -0.46 10.37 -1.54
N THR A 82 -0.92 11.18 -0.59
CA THR A 82 -1.09 10.76 0.80
C THR A 82 -2.57 10.70 1.12
N ALA A 83 -3.03 9.56 1.63
CA ALA A 83 -4.40 9.42 2.10
C ALA A 83 -4.50 9.71 3.61
N LEU A 84 -5.41 10.58 4.02
CA LEU A 84 -5.70 10.95 5.41
C LEU A 84 -7.14 10.57 5.75
N GLY A 85 -7.43 10.35 7.04
CA GLY A 85 -8.80 10.12 7.53
C GLY A 85 -9.49 8.90 6.90
N GLU A 86 -9.00 7.69 7.19
CA GLU A 86 -9.55 6.41 6.69
C GLU A 86 -9.53 6.22 5.16
N GLY A 87 -8.75 7.03 4.43
CA GLY A 87 -8.70 6.98 2.97
C GLY A 87 -9.63 7.97 2.28
N ASN A 88 -10.39 8.75 3.05
CA ASN A 88 -11.39 9.69 2.54
C ASN A 88 -10.79 11.04 2.13
N VAL A 89 -9.52 11.31 2.40
CA VAL A 89 -8.84 12.52 1.92
C VAL A 89 -7.58 12.10 1.18
N VAL A 90 -7.37 12.52 -0.07
CA VAL A 90 -6.13 12.29 -0.80
C VAL A 90 -5.50 13.63 -1.17
N LEU A 91 -4.25 13.83 -0.77
CA LEU A 91 -3.43 14.95 -1.23
C LEU A 91 -2.78 14.56 -2.56
N ALA A 92 -3.01 15.31 -3.63
CA ALA A 92 -2.41 15.05 -4.94
C ALA A 92 -1.71 16.29 -5.48
N SER A 93 -0.54 16.11 -6.10
CA SER A 93 0.07 17.14 -6.96
C SER A 93 -0.15 16.76 -8.42
N PRO A 94 -0.55 17.71 -9.27
CA PRO A 94 -0.93 17.43 -10.65
C PRO A 94 0.28 17.36 -11.58
N THR A 95 1.39 16.81 -11.13
CA THR A 95 2.61 16.75 -11.95
C THR A 95 2.42 15.88 -13.20
N SER A 96 1.43 14.99 -13.20
CA SER A 96 1.02 14.22 -14.37
C SER A 96 -0.45 13.78 -14.31
N ARG A 97 -1.04 13.53 -15.48
CA ARG A 97 -2.37 12.90 -15.64
C ARG A 97 -2.48 11.57 -14.89
N GLN A 98 -1.40 10.80 -14.84
CA GLN A 98 -1.36 9.50 -14.19
C GLN A 98 -1.49 9.61 -12.66
N HIS A 99 -0.88 10.62 -12.05
CA HIS A 99 -1.01 10.87 -10.61
C HIS A 99 -2.45 11.25 -10.22
N VAL A 100 -3.12 12.06 -11.04
CA VAL A 100 -4.52 12.42 -10.83
C VAL A 100 -5.42 11.19 -10.88
N LEU A 101 -5.21 10.30 -11.85
CA LEU A 101 -5.95 9.03 -11.94
C LEU A 101 -5.73 8.14 -10.73
N SER A 102 -4.48 7.98 -10.29
CA SER A 102 -4.16 7.17 -9.11
C SER A 102 -4.80 7.74 -7.83
N ALA A 103 -4.83 9.06 -7.67
CA ALA A 103 -5.47 9.71 -6.54
C ALA A 103 -7.01 9.53 -6.54
N LEU A 104 -7.62 9.58 -7.72
CA LEU A 104 -9.05 9.31 -7.89
C LEU A 104 -9.38 7.84 -7.67
N ASP A 105 -8.56 6.92 -8.17
CA ASP A 105 -8.77 5.48 -7.97
C ASP A 105 -8.68 5.12 -6.47
N LEU A 106 -7.78 5.78 -5.72
CA LEU A 106 -7.72 5.67 -4.25
C LEU A 106 -8.99 6.15 -3.55
N LEU A 107 -9.55 7.30 -3.95
CA LEU A 107 -10.74 7.88 -3.32
C LEU A 107 -12.03 7.13 -3.68
N LEU A 108 -12.13 6.63 -4.91
CA LEU A 108 -13.30 5.87 -5.36
C LEU A 108 -13.32 4.44 -4.80
N GLY A 109 -12.28 4.05 -4.06
CA GLY A 109 -12.04 2.64 -3.74
C GLY A 109 -12.02 1.78 -5.00
N ALA A 110 -11.71 2.38 -6.16
CA ALA A 110 -11.67 1.65 -7.40
C ALA A 110 -10.61 0.57 -7.21
N PRO A 111 -10.94 -0.71 -7.47
CA PRO A 111 -9.89 -1.70 -7.59
C PRO A 111 -8.90 -1.11 -8.60
N VAL A 112 -7.62 -1.03 -8.24
CA VAL A 112 -6.59 -0.80 -9.24
C VAL A 112 -6.81 -1.91 -10.27
N THR A 113 -7.43 -1.58 -11.40
CA THR A 113 -7.92 -2.59 -12.33
C THR A 113 -6.70 -3.20 -13.01
N GLY A 114 -6.33 -4.36 -12.49
CA GLY A 114 -5.15 -5.16 -12.77
C GLY A 114 -5.25 -6.35 -11.83
N ALA A 115 -4.77 -7.52 -12.21
CA ALA A 115 -5.00 -8.76 -11.47
C ALA A 115 -4.36 -8.80 -10.05
N GLY A 116 -3.78 -7.70 -9.57
CA GLY A 116 -3.28 -7.53 -8.21
C GLY A 116 -4.40 -7.34 -7.17
N ARG A 117 -4.26 -8.02 -6.03
CA ARG A 117 -5.12 -7.81 -4.86
C ARG A 117 -4.49 -6.72 -3.98
N GLN A 118 -5.32 -5.99 -3.25
CA GLN A 118 -4.89 -4.83 -2.46
C GLN A 118 -5.54 -4.78 -1.09
N ALA A 119 -4.86 -4.13 -0.15
CA ALA A 119 -5.40 -3.80 1.16
C ALA A 119 -4.85 -2.46 1.66
N LEU A 120 -5.73 -1.66 2.28
CA LEU A 120 -5.43 -0.30 2.73
C LEU A 120 -5.63 -0.16 4.23
N HIS A 121 -4.72 0.59 4.88
CA HIS A 121 -4.78 0.94 6.29
C HIS A 121 -4.31 2.39 6.52
N ARG A 122 -4.52 2.93 7.72
CA ARG A 122 -4.17 4.32 8.07
C ARG A 122 -2.68 4.68 7.92
N HIS A 123 -1.79 3.70 8.04
CA HIS A 123 -0.33 3.90 8.04
C HIS A 123 0.37 3.15 6.92
N PHE A 124 -0.35 2.35 6.14
CA PHE A 124 0.27 1.60 5.06
C PHE A 124 -0.74 1.18 4.00
N TRP A 125 -0.20 0.83 2.85
CA TRP A 125 -0.90 0.22 1.72
C TRP A 125 -0.14 -1.04 1.31
N ALA A 126 -0.84 -2.12 1.03
CA ALA A 126 -0.25 -3.37 0.56
C ALA A 126 -0.93 -3.83 -0.72
N ALA A 127 -0.16 -4.34 -1.68
CA ALA A 127 -0.66 -4.97 -2.88
C ALA A 127 0.21 -6.16 -3.30
N TRP A 128 -0.39 -7.11 -4.02
CA TRP A 128 0.31 -8.31 -4.46
C TRP A 128 -0.21 -8.83 -5.79
N ALA A 129 0.71 -9.37 -6.60
CA ALA A 129 0.46 -10.00 -7.89
C ALA A 129 0.74 -11.51 -7.79
N LEU A 130 -0.15 -12.32 -8.36
CA LEU A 130 -0.06 -13.79 -8.36
C LEU A 130 0.05 -14.31 -9.79
N GLY A 131 0.89 -15.31 -10.01
CA GLY A 131 1.02 -16.05 -11.26
C GLY A 131 -0.10 -17.07 -11.46
N ALA A 132 -0.15 -17.68 -12.64
CA ALA A 132 -1.26 -18.53 -13.07
C ALA A 132 -1.30 -19.93 -12.43
N GLU A 133 -0.15 -20.51 -12.05
CA GLU A 133 -0.06 -21.93 -11.63
C GLU A 133 0.28 -22.17 -10.16
N SER A 134 0.79 -21.15 -9.45
CA SER A 134 1.10 -21.23 -8.02
C SER A 134 0.41 -20.07 -7.31
N SER A 135 -0.55 -20.34 -6.43
CA SER A 135 -1.13 -19.31 -5.57
C SER A 135 -0.39 -19.36 -4.23
N PRO A 136 0.75 -18.66 -4.08
CA PRO A 136 1.33 -18.52 -2.76
C PRO A 136 0.28 -17.92 -1.83
N PHE A 137 0.37 -18.34 -0.58
CA PHE A 137 -0.54 -17.84 0.44
C PHE A 137 -0.18 -16.41 0.79
N PHE A 138 -1.19 -15.55 0.82
CA PHE A 138 -1.07 -14.18 1.30
C PHE A 138 -2.22 -13.90 2.25
N ALA A 139 -1.90 -13.42 3.45
CA ALA A 139 -2.89 -12.96 4.41
C ALA A 139 -2.43 -11.69 5.10
N MET A 140 -3.39 -10.87 5.47
CA MET A 140 -3.17 -9.66 6.22
C MET A 140 -4.14 -9.62 7.41
N HIS A 141 -3.64 -9.14 8.53
CA HIS A 141 -4.42 -8.88 9.73
C HIS A 141 -3.98 -7.55 10.33
N SER A 142 -4.93 -6.73 10.75
CA SER A 142 -4.66 -5.44 11.40
C SER A 142 -5.55 -5.28 12.61
N ASP A 143 -4.97 -4.87 13.73
CA ASP A 143 -5.68 -4.52 14.96
C ASP A 143 -4.95 -3.39 15.71
N SER A 144 -5.32 -3.15 16.96
CA SER A 144 -4.70 -2.13 17.81
C SER A 144 -3.21 -2.39 18.10
N LEU A 145 -2.72 -3.61 17.86
CA LEU A 145 -1.33 -4.01 18.05
C LEU A 145 -0.51 -3.91 16.76
N GLY A 146 -1.09 -3.34 15.70
CA GLY A 146 -0.40 -3.07 14.44
C GLY A 146 -0.94 -3.93 13.31
N ALA A 147 -0.18 -3.97 12.22
CA ALA A 147 -0.58 -4.70 11.02
C ALA A 147 0.47 -5.71 10.63
N THR A 148 0.00 -6.92 10.34
CA THR A 148 0.83 -8.06 10.04
C THR A 148 0.43 -8.64 8.69
N LEU A 149 1.42 -8.76 7.83
CA LEU A 149 1.34 -9.40 6.53
C LEU A 149 2.10 -10.71 6.60
N VAL A 150 1.48 -11.77 6.11
CA VAL A 150 2.07 -13.10 5.99
C VAL A 150 2.05 -13.50 4.53
N HIS A 151 3.21 -13.93 4.04
CA HIS A 151 3.35 -14.56 2.74
C HIS A 151 4.05 -15.91 2.89
N ALA A 152 3.55 -16.95 2.23
CA ALA A 152 4.18 -18.28 2.27
C ALA A 152 4.00 -19.00 0.94
N ALA A 153 4.96 -19.83 0.56
CA ALA A 153 4.91 -20.61 -0.68
C ALA A 153 3.71 -21.59 -0.72
N THR A 154 3.32 -22.10 0.44
CA THR A 154 2.13 -22.93 0.64
C THR A 154 1.30 -22.37 1.78
N THR A 155 0.00 -22.68 1.79
CA THR A 155 -0.87 -22.30 2.92
C THR A 155 -0.30 -22.87 4.21
N PRO A 156 0.07 -22.02 5.20
CA PRO A 156 0.56 -22.50 6.47
C PRO A 156 -0.46 -23.43 7.11
N ARG A 157 -0.05 -24.64 7.49
CA ARG A 157 -0.91 -25.57 8.20
C ARG A 157 -0.79 -25.28 9.70
N PRO A 158 -1.80 -24.70 10.36
CA PRO A 158 -1.69 -24.37 11.77
C PRO A 158 -1.49 -25.65 12.60
N PRO A 159 -0.64 -25.62 13.65
CA PRO A 159 -0.26 -26.80 14.44
C PRO A 159 -1.38 -27.38 15.31
N SER A 160 -2.58 -26.80 15.32
CA SER A 160 -3.76 -27.35 16.00
C SER A 160 -5.04 -26.87 15.31
N ALA A 161 -6.13 -27.61 15.47
CA ALA A 161 -7.41 -27.54 14.72
C ALA A 161 -8.23 -26.23 14.86
N ARG A 162 -7.59 -25.06 15.00
CA ARG A 162 -8.28 -23.76 15.01
C ARG A 162 -8.17 -23.07 13.64
N PRO A 163 -9.30 -22.58 13.09
CA PRO A 163 -9.36 -21.87 11.82
C PRO A 163 -8.95 -20.39 11.95
N ASP A 164 -7.97 -20.06 12.80
CA ASP A 164 -7.51 -18.67 12.92
C ASP A 164 -6.65 -18.30 11.70
N CYS A 165 -6.85 -17.09 11.17
CA CYS A 165 -6.08 -16.56 10.05
C CYS A 165 -4.58 -16.53 10.39
N PRO A 166 -3.67 -17.07 9.54
CA PRO A 166 -2.23 -17.06 9.78
C PRO A 166 -1.64 -15.68 10.11
N ALA A 167 -2.15 -14.60 9.50
CA ALA A 167 -1.72 -13.24 9.81
C ALA A 167 -2.09 -12.80 11.23
N LYS A 168 -3.21 -13.27 11.77
CA LYS A 168 -3.62 -13.05 13.16
C LYS A 168 -2.74 -13.83 14.13
N LEU A 169 -2.43 -15.10 13.81
CA LEU A 169 -1.49 -15.90 14.61
C LEU A 169 -0.09 -15.26 14.64
N ALA A 170 0.38 -14.76 13.50
CA ALA A 170 1.65 -14.05 13.39
C ALA A 170 1.66 -12.76 14.23
N ASN A 171 0.58 -11.97 14.18
CA ASN A 171 0.43 -10.79 15.03
C ASN A 171 0.48 -11.14 16.52
N GLN A 172 -0.22 -12.21 16.95
CA GLN A 172 -0.17 -12.68 18.32
C GLN A 172 1.24 -13.12 18.75
N ALA A 173 1.93 -13.91 17.91
CA ALA A 173 3.29 -14.36 18.19
C ALA A 173 4.28 -13.20 18.35
N ILE A 174 4.17 -12.16 17.51
CA ILE A 174 5.00 -10.95 17.60
C ILE A 174 4.77 -10.20 18.90
N ASN A 175 3.51 -10.05 19.30
CA ASN A 175 3.12 -9.24 20.45
C ASN A 175 3.21 -9.96 21.80
N GLN A 176 3.15 -11.30 21.83
CA GLN A 176 3.28 -12.09 23.05
C GLN A 176 4.72 -12.26 23.52
N ALA A 177 5.67 -12.30 22.59
CA ALA A 177 7.06 -12.54 22.92
C ALA A 177 7.80 -11.27 23.33
N GLN A 178 8.63 -11.37 24.37
CA GLN A 178 9.43 -10.26 24.88
C GLN A 178 10.72 -10.06 24.07
N THR A 179 11.31 -11.14 23.55
CA THR A 179 12.58 -11.13 22.81
C THR A 179 12.39 -11.54 21.35
N ASP A 180 13.26 -11.05 20.46
CA ASP A 180 13.20 -11.38 19.02
C ASP A 180 13.47 -12.87 18.75
N SER A 181 14.33 -13.51 19.55
CA SER A 181 14.54 -14.96 19.48
C SER A 181 13.25 -15.73 19.78
N ARG A 182 12.49 -15.32 20.83
CA ARG A 182 11.22 -15.96 21.16
C ARG A 182 10.14 -15.68 20.11
N ARG A 183 10.09 -14.45 19.55
CA ARG A 183 9.21 -14.11 18.42
C ARG A 183 9.48 -15.04 17.24
N GLY A 184 10.76 -15.22 16.88
CA GLY A 184 11.16 -16.09 15.77
C GLY A 184 10.74 -17.55 15.97
N SER A 185 10.92 -18.09 17.18
CA SER A 185 10.46 -19.44 17.50
C SER A 185 8.94 -19.59 17.41
N LEU A 186 8.17 -18.64 17.94
CA LEU A 186 6.70 -18.67 17.88
C LEU A 186 6.19 -18.53 16.45
N LEU A 187 6.81 -17.67 15.64
CA LEU A 187 6.47 -17.50 14.22
C LEU A 187 6.74 -18.79 13.44
N ARG A 188 7.89 -19.43 13.67
CA ARG A 188 8.21 -20.74 13.08
C ARG A 188 7.19 -21.80 13.48
N GLU A 189 6.83 -21.88 14.75
CA GLU A 189 5.85 -22.84 15.25
C GLU A 189 4.46 -22.61 14.64
N ALA A 190 4.04 -21.36 14.51
CA ALA A 190 2.72 -21.00 14.00
C ALA A 190 2.59 -21.11 12.47
N LEU A 191 3.65 -20.79 11.72
CA LEU A 191 3.59 -20.60 10.27
C LEU A 191 4.49 -21.55 9.47
N GLY A 192 5.41 -22.25 10.12
CA GLY A 192 6.45 -23.05 9.49
C GLY A 192 7.72 -22.25 9.12
N ASP A 193 8.62 -22.92 8.40
CA ASP A 193 9.95 -22.39 8.06
C ASP A 193 9.99 -21.57 6.75
N ASP A 194 8.89 -21.53 6.02
CA ASP A 194 8.81 -20.95 4.67
C ASP A 194 7.90 -19.71 4.63
N ALA A 195 7.61 -19.09 5.79
CA ALA A 195 6.75 -17.91 5.87
C ALA A 195 7.55 -16.62 6.03
N LEU A 196 7.26 -15.63 5.17
CA LEU A 196 7.55 -14.21 5.41
C LEU A 196 6.53 -13.67 6.40
N VAL A 197 7.01 -12.87 7.34
CA VAL A 197 6.16 -11.98 8.11
C VAL A 197 6.72 -10.57 8.05
N ALA A 198 5.90 -9.63 7.62
CA ALA A 198 6.18 -8.20 7.75
C ALA A 198 5.15 -7.60 8.70
N HIS A 199 5.62 -6.97 9.77
CA HIS A 199 4.78 -6.34 10.76
C HIS A 199 5.13 -4.86 10.88
N LEU A 200 4.13 -4.01 10.71
CA LEU A 200 4.21 -2.59 10.99
C LEU A 200 3.55 -2.31 12.33
N SER A 201 4.27 -1.61 13.20
CA SER A 201 3.79 -1.23 14.52
C SER A 201 2.51 -0.40 14.49
N PRO A 202 1.74 -0.34 15.59
CA PRO A 202 0.48 0.41 15.64
C PRO A 202 0.60 1.86 15.22
N ASP A 203 1.71 2.50 15.56
CA ASP A 203 2.05 3.89 15.28
C ASP A 203 2.71 4.11 13.92
N GLY A 204 2.97 3.03 13.16
CA GLY A 204 3.70 3.11 11.90
C GLY A 204 5.18 3.43 12.05
N GLY A 205 5.74 3.41 13.26
CA GLY A 205 7.11 3.86 13.56
C GLY A 205 8.20 2.81 13.33
N HIS A 206 7.86 1.52 13.27
CA HIS A 206 8.85 0.46 13.02
C HIS A 206 8.31 -0.74 12.26
N TRP A 207 9.18 -1.30 11.43
CA TRP A 207 9.03 -2.61 10.81
C TRP A 207 9.68 -3.69 11.68
N LEU A 208 9.02 -4.84 11.74
CA LEU A 208 9.60 -6.12 12.11
C LEU A 208 9.40 -7.07 10.95
N VAL A 209 10.52 -7.58 10.41
CA VAL A 209 10.52 -8.50 9.28
C VAL A 209 11.13 -9.81 9.73
N TYR A 210 10.37 -10.90 9.63
CA TYR A 210 10.81 -12.26 9.84
C TYR A 210 10.89 -12.98 8.49
N TRP A 211 12.06 -13.52 8.19
CA TRP A 211 12.38 -14.19 6.93
C TRP A 211 13.40 -15.31 7.20
N PRO A 212 12.94 -16.47 7.71
CA PRO A 212 13.81 -17.54 8.19
C PRO A 212 14.54 -18.27 7.07
N LYS A 213 14.00 -18.24 5.86
CA LYS A 213 14.59 -18.84 4.67
C LYS A 213 14.39 -17.88 3.50
N ALA A 214 15.46 -17.60 2.77
CA ALA A 214 15.40 -16.78 1.58
C ALA A 214 14.71 -17.54 0.44
N LEU A 215 13.38 -17.55 0.42
CA LEU A 215 12.58 -18.10 -0.67
C LEU A 215 12.65 -17.21 -1.93
N ALA A 216 12.86 -15.91 -1.70
CA ALA A 216 12.91 -14.87 -2.70
C ALA A 216 13.81 -13.72 -2.21
N PRO A 217 14.27 -12.87 -3.12
CA PRO A 217 14.81 -11.58 -2.72
C PRO A 217 13.75 -10.74 -1.98
N LEU A 218 14.19 -10.05 -0.92
CA LEU A 218 13.39 -9.09 -0.17
C LEU A 218 14.15 -7.77 -0.10
N TRP A 219 13.55 -6.73 -0.66
CA TRP A 219 14.13 -5.39 -0.72
C TRP A 219 13.31 -4.41 0.10
N LEU A 220 14.03 -3.49 0.75
CA LEU A 220 13.47 -2.26 1.26
C LEU A 220 13.98 -1.11 0.40
N TYR A 221 13.05 -0.33 -0.15
CA TYR A 221 13.35 0.99 -0.69
C TYR A 221 12.84 2.04 0.29
N SER A 222 13.70 2.98 0.67
CA SER A 222 13.33 4.10 1.52
C SER A 222 14.01 5.35 0.97
N PRO A 223 13.25 6.35 0.50
CA PRO A 223 13.84 7.59 0.00
C PRO A 223 14.55 8.38 1.11
N LEU A 224 14.32 8.04 2.37
CA LEU A 224 14.84 8.73 3.55
C LEU A 224 16.03 8.01 4.21
N ARG A 225 16.52 6.90 3.63
CA ARG A 225 17.68 6.15 4.14
C ARG A 225 18.89 6.24 3.24
N MET A 226 20.05 5.96 3.84
CA MET A 226 21.29 5.70 3.13
C MET A 226 21.82 4.31 3.51
N PRO A 227 21.93 3.35 2.57
CA PRO A 227 21.48 3.46 1.18
C PRO A 227 19.93 3.45 1.07
N ALA A 228 19.41 4.16 0.07
CA ALA A 228 17.96 4.21 -0.18
C ALA A 228 17.38 2.87 -0.64
N ARG A 229 18.24 1.95 -1.09
CA ARG A 229 17.90 0.58 -1.48
C ARG A 229 18.71 -0.37 -0.62
N TRP A 230 18.03 -1.32 -0.02
CA TRP A 230 18.64 -2.27 0.89
C TRP A 230 18.07 -3.67 0.69
N SER A 231 18.95 -4.66 0.57
CA SER A 231 18.55 -6.07 0.52
C SER A 231 18.38 -6.61 1.93
N VAL A 232 17.12 -6.75 2.34
CA VAL A 232 16.76 -7.28 3.66
C VAL A 232 17.11 -8.76 3.73
N SER A 233 16.83 -9.52 2.66
CA SER A 233 17.15 -10.95 2.60
C SER A 233 18.65 -11.22 2.70
N ALA A 234 19.49 -10.44 2.00
CA ALA A 234 20.94 -10.59 2.09
C ALA A 234 21.48 -10.24 3.50
N THR A 235 20.89 -9.24 4.15
CA THR A 235 21.31 -8.85 5.50
C THR A 235 20.96 -9.93 6.53
N LEU A 236 19.74 -10.48 6.44
CA LEU A 236 19.33 -11.58 7.30
C LEU A 236 20.21 -12.81 7.11
N ALA A 237 20.50 -13.18 5.85
CA ALA A 237 21.39 -14.29 5.51
C ALA A 237 22.79 -14.12 6.13
N ASN A 238 23.36 -12.91 6.08
CA ASN A 238 24.68 -12.61 6.63
C ASN A 238 24.69 -12.52 8.17
N SER A 239 23.55 -12.17 8.79
CA SER A 239 23.47 -12.01 10.25
C SER A 239 23.30 -13.32 11.01
N GLY A 240 22.80 -14.38 10.36
CA GLY A 240 22.40 -15.63 11.01
C GLY A 240 21.13 -15.50 11.88
N VAL A 241 20.48 -14.34 11.91
CA VAL A 241 19.23 -14.08 12.63
C VAL A 241 18.07 -14.06 11.63
N PRO A 242 16.94 -14.75 11.89
CA PRO A 242 15.82 -14.82 10.94
C PRO A 242 14.92 -13.58 10.98
N MET A 243 15.29 -12.55 11.74
CA MET A 243 14.46 -11.40 12.04
C MET A 243 15.26 -10.11 12.08
N VAL A 244 14.69 -9.05 11.54
CA VAL A 244 15.23 -7.70 11.62
C VAL A 244 14.16 -6.71 12.03
N ARG A 245 14.53 -5.81 12.94
CA ARG A 245 13.74 -4.65 13.33
C ARG A 245 14.40 -3.40 12.75
N MET A 246 13.59 -2.51 12.21
CA MET A 246 14.05 -1.26 11.65
C MET A 246 13.00 -0.17 11.89
N PRO A 247 13.37 1.11 11.96
CA PRO A 247 12.40 2.21 11.90
C PRO A 247 11.51 2.07 10.65
N ALA A 248 10.39 2.77 10.58
CA ALA A 248 9.59 2.90 9.37
C ALA A 248 9.43 4.38 9.06
N PHE A 249 9.55 4.74 7.80
CA PHE A 249 9.34 6.12 7.34
C PHE A 249 8.27 6.17 6.25
N PRO A 250 7.48 7.26 6.17
CA PRO A 250 6.57 7.48 5.06
C PRO A 250 7.28 7.33 3.70
N GLY A 251 6.68 6.57 2.80
CA GLY A 251 7.25 6.21 1.49
C GLY A 251 8.24 5.04 1.51
N ASP A 252 8.46 4.39 2.66
CA ASP A 252 9.17 3.10 2.71
C ASP A 252 8.37 2.05 1.93
N LEU A 253 9.02 1.41 0.96
CA LEU A 253 8.49 0.31 0.17
C LEU A 253 9.20 -0.99 0.56
N LEU A 254 8.48 -1.93 1.13
CA LEU A 254 8.92 -3.31 1.31
C LEU A 254 8.43 -4.13 0.13
N VAL A 255 9.36 -4.72 -0.62
CA VAL A 255 9.05 -5.45 -1.87
C VAL A 255 9.71 -6.81 -1.83
N ALA A 256 8.94 -7.87 -2.08
CA ALA A 256 9.48 -9.20 -2.31
C ALA A 256 8.84 -9.80 -3.54
N ALA A 257 9.63 -10.56 -4.30
CA ALA A 257 9.13 -11.22 -5.50
C ALA A 257 9.93 -12.48 -5.79
N SER A 258 9.24 -13.58 -6.07
CA SER A 258 9.82 -14.70 -6.83
C SER A 258 9.76 -14.26 -8.28
N ILE A 259 10.90 -13.84 -8.83
CA ILE A 259 11.07 -13.50 -10.24
C ILE A 259 12.43 -14.00 -10.69
N ALA A 260 12.60 -14.19 -12.00
CA ALA A 260 13.88 -14.56 -12.54
C ALA A 260 14.94 -13.46 -12.31
N GLU A 261 16.19 -13.85 -12.13
CA GLU A 261 17.28 -12.92 -11.76
C GLU A 261 17.45 -11.80 -12.79
N GLN A 262 17.27 -12.10 -14.08
CA GLN A 262 17.33 -11.11 -15.16
C GLN A 262 16.25 -10.02 -15.08
N ASP A 263 15.16 -10.24 -14.34
CA ASP A 263 14.04 -9.30 -14.22
C ASP A 263 14.19 -8.36 -13.01
N ILE A 264 15.11 -8.67 -12.09
CA ILE A 264 15.40 -7.83 -10.91
C ILE A 264 15.73 -6.38 -11.29
N PRO A 265 16.57 -6.08 -12.30
CA PRO A 265 16.87 -4.70 -12.70
C PRO A 265 15.63 -3.88 -13.09
N GLN A 266 14.64 -4.51 -13.71
CA GLN A 266 13.39 -3.85 -14.09
C GLN A 266 12.59 -3.45 -12.84
N LEU A 267 12.46 -4.37 -11.87
CA LEU A 267 11.81 -4.09 -10.59
C LEU A 267 12.55 -2.99 -9.81
N LEU A 268 13.89 -3.03 -9.77
CA LEU A 268 14.70 -2.04 -9.09
C LEU A 268 14.60 -0.63 -9.70
N THR A 269 14.26 -0.53 -10.99
CA THR A 269 14.02 0.75 -11.69
C THR A 269 12.66 1.34 -11.34
N ALA A 270 11.69 0.52 -10.95
CA ALA A 270 10.36 0.96 -10.54
C ALA A 270 10.31 1.47 -9.08
N LEU A 271 11.21 0.99 -8.20
CA LEU A 271 11.24 1.37 -6.78
C LEU A 271 11.19 2.90 -6.53
N PRO A 272 11.96 3.74 -7.25
CA PRO A 272 11.93 5.19 -7.04
C PRO A 272 10.69 5.89 -7.61
N LEU A 273 9.88 5.19 -8.40
CA LEU A 273 8.66 5.74 -9.00
C LEU A 273 7.47 5.62 -8.04
N GLY A 274 7.49 4.61 -7.17
CA GLY A 274 6.50 4.43 -6.11
C GLY A 274 5.81 3.06 -6.18
N ALA A 275 4.93 2.83 -5.21
CA ALA A 275 4.35 1.51 -4.97
C ALA A 275 3.47 1.00 -6.14
N LEU A 276 2.78 1.90 -6.85
CA LEU A 276 1.96 1.56 -8.03
C LEU A 276 2.80 1.13 -9.23
N ASP A 277 3.90 1.81 -9.52
CA ASP A 277 4.79 1.43 -10.62
C ASP A 277 5.52 0.12 -10.33
N VAL A 278 5.88 -0.11 -9.05
CA VAL A 278 6.37 -1.40 -8.56
C VAL A 278 5.33 -2.49 -8.81
N LEU A 279 4.07 -2.28 -8.40
CA LEU A 279 3.00 -3.25 -8.59
C LEU A 279 2.79 -3.59 -10.08
N ARG A 280 2.69 -2.59 -10.96
CA ARG A 280 2.55 -2.82 -12.41
C ARG A 280 3.73 -3.59 -12.99
N THR A 281 4.93 -3.30 -12.50
CA THR A 281 6.13 -4.04 -12.90
C THR A 281 6.03 -5.49 -12.46
N LEU A 282 5.69 -5.74 -11.19
CA LEU A 282 5.45 -7.09 -10.68
C LEU A 282 4.38 -7.83 -11.50
N GLU A 283 3.25 -7.21 -11.78
CA GLU A 283 2.18 -7.82 -12.60
C GLU A 283 2.61 -8.19 -14.01
N ASN A 284 3.50 -7.39 -14.62
CA ASN A 284 4.04 -7.69 -15.95
C ASN A 284 5.04 -8.84 -15.90
N LEU A 285 5.84 -8.93 -14.84
CA LEU A 285 6.82 -9.98 -14.63
C LEU A 285 6.14 -11.32 -14.27
N THR A 286 5.23 -11.33 -13.31
CA THR A 286 4.54 -12.55 -12.86
C THR A 286 3.69 -13.18 -13.95
N ARG A 287 3.15 -12.38 -14.87
CA ARG A 287 2.45 -12.86 -16.07
C ARG A 287 3.34 -13.65 -17.03
N ARG A 288 4.66 -13.40 -17.03
CA ARG A 288 5.62 -14.06 -17.92
C ARG A 288 6.22 -15.32 -17.30
N SER A 289 6.34 -15.38 -15.98
CA SER A 289 7.16 -16.39 -15.31
C SER A 289 6.43 -17.28 -14.28
N MET A 290 5.08 -17.31 -14.27
CA MET A 290 4.28 -18.14 -13.33
C MET A 290 4.55 -17.83 -11.84
N ASP A 291 4.94 -16.59 -11.57
CA ASP A 291 5.65 -16.19 -10.36
C ASP A 291 4.80 -15.30 -9.45
N TRP A 292 5.36 -14.79 -8.34
CA TRP A 292 4.62 -13.92 -7.42
C TRP A 292 5.42 -12.70 -6.98
N GLY A 293 4.71 -11.66 -6.57
CA GLY A 293 5.33 -10.48 -5.96
C GLY A 293 4.37 -9.71 -5.07
N PHE A 294 4.90 -9.03 -4.06
CA PHE A 294 4.14 -8.09 -3.25
C PHE A 294 4.93 -6.81 -2.99
N VAL A 295 4.19 -5.75 -2.69
CA VAL A 295 4.69 -4.45 -2.29
C VAL A 295 3.86 -3.96 -1.09
N VAL A 296 4.55 -3.38 -0.11
CA VAL A 296 3.94 -2.69 1.03
C VAL A 296 4.56 -1.31 1.13
N GLU A 297 3.75 -0.27 1.17
CA GLU A 297 4.15 1.13 1.31
C GLU A 297 3.69 1.68 2.65
N VAL A 298 4.60 2.33 3.40
CA VAL A 298 4.24 3.14 4.58
C VAL A 298 3.72 4.50 4.14
N ARG A 299 2.63 4.98 4.77
CA ARG A 299 1.98 6.26 4.46
C ARG A 299 2.17 7.31 5.54
#